data_AF-A0A423FV38-F1
#
_entry.id   AF-A0A423FV38-F1
#
_cell.length_a   1.000
_cell.length_b   1.000
_cell.length_c   1.000
_cell.angle_alpha   90.00
_cell.angle_beta   90.00
_cell.angle_gamma   90.00
#
_symmetry.space_group_name_H-M   'P 1'
#
loop_
_entity.id
_entity.type
_entity.pdbx_description
1 polymer ?
#
loop_
_entity_poly.entity_id
_entity_poly.type
_entity_poly.pdbx_seq_one_letter_code
_entity_poly.pdbx_strand_id
1 'polypeptide(L)'
;MIKESKEETFIKKVFHHFGFNLEKIGESDTKSPDFLTSDGQYKILLELKTKNENQEILDERDTVLKTGEIYSKTTPLHRNNRISKLFDKAAKQFHSKKETVEADFCFLILHACGPATSYHLSQFEASAYGSVKLITYGISNEPLKDCYYFQNSDFYKHQSIIDGAIFVGENNLQFCINDLSPRYDAVKNCGFVKAFTTGVVDPTAKETAGNAYSIRTNIDRNDEYELIEHIKQKYSLDKVTPFSFMHQMLITRIGTSEEE
;
A
#
# COMPACT_ATOMS: atom_id res chain seq x y z
N MET A 1 -3.25 3.62 -32.51
CA MET A 1 -2.43 3.83 -31.29
C MET A 1 -3.38 3.87 -30.11
N ILE A 2 -3.11 3.07 -29.07
CA ILE A 2 -3.85 3.16 -27.81
C ILE A 2 -3.44 4.49 -27.16
N LYS A 3 -4.42 5.32 -26.76
CA LYS A 3 -4.14 6.61 -26.10
C LYS A 3 -3.73 6.35 -24.66
N GLU A 4 -2.60 6.91 -24.23
CA GLU A 4 -2.11 6.80 -22.85
C GLU A 4 -2.43 8.06 -22.06
N SER A 5 -2.80 7.91 -20.79
CA SER A 5 -2.95 9.01 -19.84
C SER A 5 -1.58 9.53 -19.38
N LYS A 6 -1.56 10.71 -18.74
CA LYS A 6 -0.33 11.27 -18.16
C LYS A 6 0.22 10.37 -17.07
N GLU A 7 -0.68 9.81 -16.27
CA GLU A 7 -0.39 8.90 -15.17
C GLU A 7 0.18 7.58 -15.68
N GLU A 8 -0.42 6.99 -16.73
CA GLU A 8 0.11 5.77 -17.36
C GLU A 8 1.51 6.01 -17.94
N THR A 9 1.71 7.15 -18.62
CA THR A 9 3.01 7.54 -19.16
C THR A 9 4.06 7.68 -18.06
N PHE A 10 3.70 8.31 -16.94
CA PHE A 10 4.59 8.45 -15.79
C PHE A 10 4.96 7.09 -15.20
N ILE A 11 3.98 6.22 -14.96
CA ILE A 11 4.22 4.88 -14.42
C ILE A 11 5.11 4.07 -15.35
N LYS A 12 4.89 4.09 -16.67
CA LYS A 12 5.79 3.45 -17.63
C LYS A 12 7.24 3.92 -17.49
N LYS A 13 7.47 5.23 -17.31
CA LYS A 13 8.82 5.78 -17.10
C LYS A 13 9.45 5.31 -15.79
N VAL A 14 8.66 5.27 -14.70
CA VAL A 14 9.13 4.75 -13.41
C VAL A 14 9.60 3.31 -13.55
N PHE A 15 8.78 2.42 -14.11
CA PHE A 15 9.15 1.00 -14.24
C PHE A 15 10.25 0.76 -15.28
N HIS A 16 10.36 1.59 -16.31
CA HIS A 16 11.48 1.56 -17.24
C HIS A 16 12.82 1.84 -16.55
N HIS A 17 12.85 2.70 -15.52
CA HIS A 17 14.05 2.93 -14.70
C HIS A 17 14.49 1.67 -13.94
N PHE A 18 13.55 0.78 -13.59
CA PHE A 18 13.82 -0.53 -12.99
C PHE A 18 14.10 -1.62 -14.03
N GLY A 19 14.18 -1.28 -15.31
CA GLY A 19 14.46 -2.22 -16.40
C GLY A 19 13.24 -2.94 -16.97
N PHE A 20 12.01 -2.53 -16.60
CA PHE A 20 10.78 -3.15 -17.08
C PHE A 20 10.06 -2.27 -18.09
N ASN A 21 9.74 -2.85 -19.24
CA ASN A 21 8.85 -2.23 -20.22
C ASN A 21 7.42 -2.69 -19.92
N LEU A 22 6.53 -1.73 -19.66
CA LEU A 22 5.12 -2.02 -19.45
C LEU A 22 4.36 -1.86 -20.76
N GLU A 23 3.69 -2.93 -21.19
CA GLU A 23 2.83 -2.96 -22.36
C GLU A 23 1.39 -2.64 -21.95
N LYS A 24 0.78 -1.60 -22.52
CA LYS A 24 -0.62 -1.27 -22.25
C LYS A 24 -1.52 -2.33 -22.85
N ILE A 25 -2.41 -2.88 -22.03
CA ILE A 25 -3.46 -3.79 -22.50
C ILE A 25 -4.55 -2.94 -23.16
N GLY A 26 -4.98 -3.36 -24.36
CA GLY A 26 -6.02 -2.66 -25.11
C GLY A 26 -7.30 -2.49 -24.29
N GLU A 27 -7.93 -1.32 -24.41
CA GLU A 27 -9.22 -1.04 -23.80
C GLU A 27 -10.28 -1.97 -24.42
N SER A 28 -11.06 -2.65 -23.58
CA SER A 28 -12.19 -3.47 -23.99
C SER A 28 -13.46 -3.04 -23.27
N ASP A 29 -14.62 -3.45 -23.78
CA ASP A 29 -15.92 -3.22 -23.11
C ASP A 29 -15.97 -3.87 -21.71
N THR A 30 -15.12 -4.86 -21.45
CA THR A 30 -14.92 -5.47 -20.14
C THR A 30 -13.76 -4.82 -19.40
N LYS A 31 -13.91 -4.68 -18.07
CA LYS A 31 -12.85 -4.14 -17.20
C LYS A 31 -11.61 -5.03 -17.27
N SER A 32 -10.52 -4.48 -17.75
CA SER A 32 -9.21 -5.13 -17.84
C SER A 32 -8.17 -4.43 -16.97
N PRO A 33 -7.08 -5.13 -16.61
CA PRO A 33 -5.87 -4.50 -16.11
C PRO A 33 -5.19 -3.62 -17.14
N ASP A 34 -4.41 -2.66 -16.65
CA ASP A 34 -3.84 -1.60 -17.49
C ASP A 34 -2.57 -2.06 -18.20
N PHE A 35 -1.71 -2.84 -17.53
CA PHE A 35 -0.42 -3.24 -18.10
C PHE A 35 -0.07 -4.71 -17.97
N LEU A 36 0.76 -5.15 -18.90
CA LEU A 36 1.45 -6.42 -18.91
C LEU A 36 2.96 -6.18 -18.95
N THR A 37 3.72 -6.99 -18.23
CA THR A 37 5.19 -6.99 -18.32
C THR A 37 5.75 -8.38 -18.01
N SER A 38 7.05 -8.54 -18.12
CA SER A 38 7.76 -9.77 -17.76
C SER A 38 9.16 -9.45 -17.25
N ASP A 39 9.65 -10.29 -16.35
CA ASP A 39 11.05 -10.31 -15.94
C ASP A 39 11.89 -11.36 -16.70
N GLY A 40 11.34 -11.92 -17.77
CA GLY A 40 11.93 -12.99 -18.58
C GLY A 40 11.58 -14.40 -18.11
N GLN A 41 11.18 -14.57 -16.84
CA GLN A 41 10.74 -15.85 -16.28
C GLN A 41 9.24 -15.87 -16.02
N TYR A 42 8.72 -14.78 -15.46
CA TYR A 42 7.33 -14.65 -15.06
C TYR A 42 6.64 -13.56 -15.87
N LYS A 43 5.36 -13.78 -16.11
CA LYS A 43 4.45 -12.83 -16.74
C LYS A 43 3.62 -12.13 -15.66
N ILE A 44 3.59 -10.80 -15.73
CA ILE A 44 3.13 -9.96 -14.64
C ILE A 44 2.04 -9.02 -15.14
N LEU A 45 0.90 -9.08 -14.47
CA LEU A 45 -0.27 -8.26 -14.74
C LEU A 45 -0.35 -7.13 -13.72
N LEU A 46 -0.51 -5.90 -14.20
CA LEU A 46 -0.48 -4.70 -13.37
C LEU A 46 -1.77 -3.91 -13.55
N GLU A 47 -2.36 -3.50 -12.42
CA GLU A 47 -3.51 -2.60 -12.39
C GLU A 47 -3.09 -1.26 -11.78
N LEU A 48 -3.27 -0.16 -12.49
CA LEU A 48 -3.00 1.18 -12.01
C LEU A 48 -4.26 1.81 -11.42
N LYS A 49 -4.17 2.21 -10.15
CA LYS A 49 -5.15 3.09 -9.50
C LYS A 49 -4.47 4.40 -9.11
N THR A 50 -5.09 5.50 -9.50
CA THR A 50 -4.65 6.83 -9.10
C THR A 50 -5.47 7.32 -7.91
N LYS A 51 -4.81 7.88 -6.92
CA LYS A 51 -5.44 8.58 -5.80
C LYS A 51 -4.96 10.04 -5.79
N ASN A 52 -5.90 10.93 -6.11
CA ASN A 52 -5.70 12.37 -6.02
C ASN A 52 -6.31 12.90 -4.73
N GLU A 53 -5.85 14.08 -4.29
CA GLU A 53 -6.54 14.81 -3.21
C GLU A 53 -7.98 15.12 -3.63
N ASN A 54 -8.90 15.08 -2.66
CA ASN A 54 -10.30 15.45 -2.90
C ASN A 54 -10.36 16.94 -3.25
N GLN A 55 -11.09 17.30 -4.31
CA GLN A 55 -11.23 18.69 -4.74
C GLN A 55 -11.76 19.59 -3.61
N GLU A 56 -12.70 19.11 -2.81
CA GLU A 56 -13.21 19.86 -1.65
C GLU A 56 -12.11 20.22 -0.65
N ILE A 57 -11.15 19.31 -0.45
CA ILE A 57 -10.01 19.51 0.46
C ILE A 57 -9.01 20.50 -0.15
N LEU A 58 -8.83 20.46 -1.47
CA LEU A 58 -8.01 21.42 -2.20
C LEU A 58 -8.61 22.83 -2.09
N ASP A 59 -9.91 22.96 -2.31
CA ASP A 59 -10.63 24.23 -2.30
C ASP A 59 -10.66 24.84 -0.88
N GLU A 60 -10.89 24.01 0.14
CA GLU A 60 -10.80 24.42 1.55
C GLU A 60 -9.40 24.93 1.88
N ARG A 61 -8.36 24.16 1.55
CA ARG A 61 -6.97 24.54 1.76
C ARG A 61 -6.65 25.88 1.08
N ASP A 62 -7.02 26.02 -0.19
CA ASP A 62 -6.75 27.23 -0.95
C ASP A 62 -7.48 28.45 -0.38
N THR A 63 -8.67 28.27 0.19
CA THR A 63 -9.42 29.34 0.86
C THR A 63 -8.69 29.82 2.11
N VAL A 64 -8.25 28.90 2.98
CA VAL A 64 -7.51 29.21 4.21
C VAL A 64 -6.16 29.85 3.89
N LEU A 65 -5.44 29.34 2.88
CA LEU A 65 -4.13 29.89 2.51
C LEU A 65 -4.22 31.27 1.85
N LYS A 66 -5.36 31.62 1.22
CA LYS A 66 -5.59 32.94 0.63
C LYS A 66 -5.79 34.04 1.68
N THR A 67 -6.29 33.70 2.87
CA THR A 67 -6.44 34.66 3.98
C THR A 67 -5.14 34.84 4.78
N GLY A 68 -4.07 34.14 4.41
CA GLY A 68 -2.79 34.15 5.13
C GLY A 68 -2.78 33.27 6.38
N GLU A 69 -3.84 32.49 6.59
CA GLU A 69 -3.96 31.58 7.74
C GLU A 69 -3.21 30.26 7.50
N ILE A 70 -2.96 29.52 8.58
CA ILE A 70 -2.34 28.20 8.54
C ILE A 70 -3.43 27.15 8.32
N TYR A 71 -3.35 26.42 7.21
CA TYR A 71 -4.17 25.24 7.01
C TYR A 71 -3.64 24.08 7.86
N SER A 72 -4.50 23.50 8.69
CA SER A 72 -4.17 22.36 9.54
C SER A 72 -5.09 21.18 9.23
N LYS A 73 -4.49 20.00 9.08
CA LYS A 73 -5.23 18.76 8.85
C LYS A 73 -4.63 17.62 9.64
N THR A 74 -5.48 16.95 10.42
CA THR A 74 -5.11 15.73 11.13
C THR A 74 -5.77 14.53 10.47
N THR A 75 -4.95 13.54 10.09
CA THR A 75 -5.40 12.33 9.40
C THR A 75 -4.95 11.09 10.17
N PRO A 76 -5.85 10.16 10.52
CA PRO A 76 -5.44 8.93 11.18
C PRO A 76 -4.71 7.98 10.22
N LEU A 77 -3.68 7.30 10.73
CA LEU A 77 -2.84 6.34 10.01
C LEU A 77 -3.30 4.90 10.26
N HIS A 78 -4.57 4.61 10.01
CA HIS A 78 -5.13 3.27 10.08
C HIS A 78 -5.70 2.83 8.71
N ARG A 79 -6.21 1.60 8.66
CA ARG A 79 -6.92 1.04 7.51
C ARG A 79 -7.95 2.00 6.92
N ASN A 80 -7.97 2.14 5.60
CA ASN A 80 -8.81 3.09 4.88
C ASN A 80 -9.73 2.36 3.89
N ASN A 81 -11.05 2.44 4.11
CA ASN A 81 -12.06 1.79 3.27
C ASN A 81 -12.01 2.22 1.78
N ARG A 82 -11.53 3.44 1.48
CA ARG A 82 -11.35 3.87 0.09
C ARG A 82 -10.21 3.10 -0.58
N ILE A 83 -9.13 2.79 0.14
CA ILE A 83 -8.03 1.96 -0.35
C ILE A 83 -8.51 0.52 -0.54
N SER A 84 -9.24 -0.05 0.42
CA SER A 84 -9.81 -1.39 0.26
C SER A 84 -10.73 -1.53 -0.95
N LYS A 85 -11.51 -0.50 -1.27
CA LYS A 85 -12.30 -0.46 -2.52
C LYS A 85 -11.43 -0.48 -3.79
N LEU A 86 -10.19 0.00 -3.75
CA LEU A 86 -9.25 -0.10 -4.87
C LEU A 86 -8.76 -1.54 -5.05
N PHE A 87 -8.41 -2.21 -3.96
CA PHE A 87 -8.08 -3.65 -3.98
C PHE A 87 -9.24 -4.48 -4.52
N ASP A 88 -10.48 -4.22 -4.08
CA ASP A 88 -11.68 -4.90 -4.58
C ASP A 88 -11.90 -4.71 -6.08
N LYS A 89 -11.59 -3.53 -6.62
CA LYS A 89 -11.69 -3.25 -8.06
C LYS A 89 -10.59 -3.96 -8.84
N ALA A 90 -9.35 -3.88 -8.36
CA ALA A 90 -8.20 -4.52 -8.98
C ALA A 90 -8.36 -6.04 -9.04
N ALA A 91 -8.78 -6.67 -7.94
CA ALA A 91 -9.06 -8.11 -7.91
C ALA A 91 -10.06 -8.53 -8.99
N LYS A 92 -11.14 -7.76 -9.20
CA LYS A 92 -12.12 -8.04 -10.27
C LYS A 92 -11.50 -7.94 -11.67
N GLN A 93 -10.61 -6.98 -11.90
CA GLN A 93 -9.89 -6.83 -13.17
C GLN A 93 -8.87 -7.94 -13.38
N PHE A 94 -8.17 -8.39 -12.33
CA PHE A 94 -7.28 -9.53 -12.43
C PHE A 94 -8.04 -10.82 -12.73
N HIS A 95 -9.16 -11.08 -12.07
CA HIS A 95 -9.98 -12.26 -12.35
C HIS A 95 -10.50 -12.31 -13.79
N SER A 96 -10.78 -11.17 -14.42
CA SER A 96 -11.27 -11.15 -15.80
C SER A 96 -10.19 -11.46 -16.86
N LYS A 97 -8.90 -11.39 -16.49
CA LYS A 97 -7.81 -11.37 -17.47
C LYS A 97 -6.66 -12.34 -17.18
N LYS A 98 -6.36 -12.64 -15.92
CA LYS A 98 -5.18 -13.43 -15.50
C LYS A 98 -5.03 -14.73 -16.28
N GLU A 99 -6.10 -15.50 -16.40
CA GLU A 99 -6.10 -16.78 -17.13
C GLU A 99 -5.90 -16.57 -18.64
N THR A 100 -6.62 -15.62 -19.25
CA THR A 100 -6.53 -15.34 -20.69
C THR A 100 -5.14 -14.88 -21.12
N VAL A 101 -4.45 -14.13 -20.26
CA VAL A 101 -3.08 -13.69 -20.55
C VAL A 101 -2.04 -14.60 -19.92
N GLU A 102 -2.43 -15.69 -19.26
CA GLU A 102 -1.52 -16.63 -18.57
C GLU A 102 -0.52 -15.91 -17.65
N ALA A 103 -0.99 -14.92 -16.88
CA ALA A 103 -0.13 -14.15 -15.99
C ALA A 103 0.16 -14.91 -14.69
N ASP A 104 1.44 -15.09 -14.37
CA ASP A 104 1.90 -15.71 -13.12
C ASP A 104 1.56 -14.84 -11.91
N PHE A 105 1.83 -13.54 -12.00
CA PHE A 105 1.64 -12.60 -10.89
C PHE A 105 0.67 -11.47 -11.22
N CYS A 106 -0.07 -11.01 -10.21
CA CYS A 106 -0.91 -9.82 -10.31
C CYS A 106 -0.56 -8.82 -9.21
N PHE A 107 -0.11 -7.63 -9.61
CA PHE A 107 0.24 -6.56 -8.68
C PHE A 107 -0.61 -5.30 -8.89
N LEU A 108 -1.17 -4.78 -7.80
CA LEU A 108 -1.86 -3.49 -7.80
C LEU A 108 -0.83 -2.36 -7.69
N ILE A 109 -0.87 -1.36 -8.56
CA ILE A 109 -0.15 -0.11 -8.43
C ILE A 109 -1.09 0.96 -7.90
N LEU A 110 -0.76 1.58 -6.77
CA LEU A 110 -1.39 2.79 -6.29
C LEU A 110 -0.46 3.98 -6.54
N HIS A 111 -0.81 4.82 -7.50
CA HIS A 111 -0.15 6.10 -7.73
C HIS A 111 -0.84 7.20 -6.92
N ALA A 112 -0.13 7.80 -5.96
CA ALA A 112 -0.63 8.89 -5.13
C ALA A 112 0.01 10.22 -5.52
N CYS A 113 -0.81 11.18 -5.93
CA CYS A 113 -0.37 12.52 -6.31
C CYS A 113 -0.70 13.54 -5.20
N GLY A 114 0.24 14.44 -4.90
CA GLY A 114 0.03 15.59 -4.00
C GLY A 114 0.99 15.63 -2.79
N PRO A 115 0.95 16.71 -1.99
CA PRO A 115 1.91 17.01 -0.90
C PRO A 115 1.83 16.05 0.31
N ALA A 116 1.01 15.01 0.18
CA ALA A 116 0.42 14.19 1.22
C ALA A 116 0.83 12.70 1.12
N THR A 117 1.81 12.37 0.28
CA THR A 117 2.09 10.98 -0.10
C THR A 117 2.51 10.08 1.06
N SER A 118 3.13 10.62 2.11
CA SER A 118 3.63 9.83 3.26
C SER A 118 2.52 9.21 4.12
N TYR A 119 1.42 9.93 4.39
CA TYR A 119 0.28 9.33 5.09
C TYR A 119 -0.54 8.43 4.17
N HIS A 120 -0.58 8.70 2.86
CA HIS A 120 -1.18 7.79 1.90
C HIS A 120 -0.46 6.45 1.84
N LEU A 121 0.88 6.45 1.89
CA LEU A 121 1.70 5.26 2.02
C LEU A 121 1.35 4.47 3.29
N SER A 122 1.32 5.16 4.44
CA SER A 122 0.99 4.53 5.72
C SER A 122 -0.42 3.91 5.74
N GLN A 123 -1.42 4.63 5.22
CA GLN A 123 -2.78 4.08 5.08
C GLN A 123 -2.84 2.92 4.08
N PHE A 124 -2.01 2.94 3.04
CA PHE A 124 -1.92 1.88 2.05
C PHE A 124 -1.35 0.60 2.66
N GLU A 125 -0.21 0.67 3.35
CA GLU A 125 0.37 -0.46 4.07
C GLU A 125 -0.60 -0.99 5.14
N ALA A 126 -1.20 -0.10 5.93
CA ALA A 126 -2.18 -0.46 6.95
C ALA A 126 -3.43 -1.15 6.39
N SER A 127 -3.89 -0.75 5.20
CA SER A 127 -5.05 -1.40 4.55
C SER A 127 -4.66 -2.74 3.92
N ALA A 128 -3.53 -2.77 3.20
CA ALA A 128 -3.01 -3.96 2.54
C ALA A 128 -2.83 -5.09 3.54
N TYR A 129 -2.14 -4.83 4.65
CA TYR A 129 -1.83 -5.85 5.66
C TYR A 129 -2.79 -5.88 6.86
N GLY A 130 -3.73 -4.95 6.99
CA GLY A 130 -4.51 -4.81 8.22
C GLY A 130 -3.59 -4.55 9.43
N SER A 131 -2.54 -3.76 9.25
CA SER A 131 -1.52 -3.58 10.28
C SER A 131 -1.87 -2.47 11.27
N VAL A 132 -1.40 -2.67 12.51
CA VAL A 132 -1.41 -1.66 13.58
C VAL A 132 -0.02 -1.60 14.21
N LYS A 133 0.29 -0.50 14.90
CA LYS A 133 1.47 -0.45 15.76
C LYS A 133 1.10 -1.03 17.12
N LEU A 134 1.95 -1.89 17.68
CA LEU A 134 1.76 -2.40 19.03
C LEU A 134 2.78 -1.77 19.97
N ILE A 135 2.29 -1.25 21.09
CA ILE A 135 3.15 -0.89 22.19
C ILE A 135 3.11 -2.03 23.21
N THR A 136 4.31 -2.49 23.59
CA THR A 136 4.51 -3.54 24.58
C THR A 136 5.16 -2.97 25.82
N TYR A 137 4.67 -3.35 27.00
CA TYR A 137 5.23 -2.91 28.27
C TYR A 137 5.32 -4.09 29.25
N GLY A 138 6.32 -4.08 30.12
CA GLY A 138 6.52 -5.12 31.13
C GLY A 138 7.92 -5.71 31.10
N ILE A 139 8.01 -7.05 31.12
CA ILE A 139 9.26 -7.81 31.29
C ILE A 139 10.31 -7.49 30.21
N SER A 140 9.87 -7.21 28.99
CA SER A 140 10.69 -6.67 27.90
C SER A 140 10.03 -5.38 27.37
N ASN A 141 10.72 -4.25 27.55
CA ASN A 141 10.32 -3.00 26.88
C ASN A 141 10.85 -3.04 25.44
N GLU A 142 10.09 -3.70 24.56
CA GLU A 142 10.43 -3.74 23.14
C GLU A 142 10.10 -2.41 22.46
N PRO A 143 10.85 -2.05 21.39
CA PRO A 143 10.47 -0.91 20.56
C PRO A 143 9.09 -1.13 19.96
N LEU A 144 8.45 -0.02 19.58
CA LEU A 144 7.23 -0.03 18.80
C LEU A 144 7.40 -0.85 17.52
N LYS A 145 6.59 -1.90 17.36
CA LYS A 145 6.62 -2.79 16.18
C LYS A 145 5.30 -2.77 15.44
N ASP A 146 5.36 -3.02 14.14
CA ASP A 146 4.18 -3.35 13.36
C ASP A 146 3.64 -4.72 13.78
N CYS A 147 2.32 -4.84 13.88
CA CYS A 147 1.64 -6.11 13.90
C CYS A 147 0.80 -6.24 12.63
N TYR A 148 1.24 -7.14 11.75
CA TYR A 148 0.54 -7.46 10.53
C TYR A 148 -0.68 -8.34 10.82
N TYR A 149 -1.74 -8.17 10.02
CA TYR A 149 -2.96 -8.97 10.09
C TYR A 149 -3.72 -8.86 11.42
N PHE A 150 -3.55 -7.77 12.17
CA PHE A 150 -4.32 -7.48 13.39
C PHE A 150 -5.75 -7.06 13.05
N GLN A 151 -5.92 -6.25 12.01
CA GLN A 151 -7.20 -5.84 11.47
C GLN A 151 -7.50 -6.60 10.16
N ASN A 152 -8.69 -6.35 9.60
CA ASN A 152 -9.07 -6.84 8.28
C ASN A 152 -8.05 -6.39 7.21
N SER A 153 -7.43 -7.36 6.54
CA SER A 153 -6.40 -7.15 5.51
C SER A 153 -6.96 -7.34 4.11
N ASP A 154 -6.63 -6.42 3.21
CA ASP A 154 -6.98 -6.57 1.79
C ASP A 154 -6.17 -7.70 1.11
N PHE A 155 -4.93 -7.94 1.54
CA PHE A 155 -4.15 -9.09 1.11
C PHE A 155 -4.72 -10.42 1.58
N TYR A 156 -5.21 -10.53 2.82
CA TYR A 156 -5.93 -11.72 3.29
C TYR A 156 -7.18 -11.99 2.45
N LYS A 157 -7.99 -10.94 2.24
CA LYS A 157 -9.24 -11.04 1.45
C LYS A 157 -9.00 -11.50 0.01
N HIS A 158 -7.93 -11.02 -0.62
CA HIS A 158 -7.62 -11.26 -2.04
C HIS A 158 -6.40 -12.16 -2.25
N GLN A 159 -6.03 -12.98 -1.27
CA GLN A 159 -4.80 -13.78 -1.28
C GLN A 159 -4.69 -14.74 -2.46
N SER A 160 -5.81 -15.19 -3.02
CA SER A 160 -5.82 -16.09 -4.17
C SER A 160 -5.45 -15.40 -5.49
N ILE A 161 -5.58 -14.07 -5.58
CA ILE A 161 -5.46 -13.32 -6.84
C ILE A 161 -4.46 -12.17 -6.80
N ILE A 162 -4.33 -11.42 -5.69
CA ILE A 162 -3.38 -10.32 -5.57
C ILE A 162 -2.11 -10.83 -4.89
N ASP A 163 -0.99 -10.73 -5.60
CA ASP A 163 0.31 -11.26 -5.17
C ASP A 163 1.19 -10.21 -4.47
N GLY A 164 0.80 -8.94 -4.59
CA GLY A 164 1.51 -7.81 -4.03
C GLY A 164 0.88 -6.50 -4.48
N ALA A 165 1.35 -5.41 -3.91
CA ALA A 165 0.88 -4.08 -4.26
C ALA A 165 2.01 -3.06 -4.15
N ILE A 166 2.03 -2.08 -5.03
CA ILE A 166 3.11 -1.13 -5.22
C ILE A 166 2.55 0.26 -4.97
N PHE A 167 3.12 0.98 -4.03
CA PHE A 167 2.84 2.39 -3.84
C PHE A 167 3.86 3.21 -4.61
N VAL A 168 3.38 4.14 -5.44
CA VAL A 168 4.19 5.15 -6.12
C VAL A 168 3.71 6.51 -5.66
N GLY A 169 4.52 7.22 -4.88
CA GLY A 169 4.31 8.63 -4.56
C GLY A 169 5.41 9.50 -5.16
N GLU A 170 5.40 10.78 -4.81
CA GLU A 170 6.32 11.78 -5.36
C GLU A 170 7.80 11.45 -5.10
N ASN A 171 8.12 11.00 -3.88
CA ASN A 171 9.49 10.68 -3.45
C ASN A 171 9.59 9.32 -2.75
N ASN A 172 8.60 8.46 -2.94
CA ASN A 172 8.58 7.15 -2.31
C ASN A 172 8.05 6.09 -3.28
N LEU A 173 8.69 4.93 -3.22
CA LEU A 173 8.30 3.73 -3.93
C LEU A 173 8.39 2.59 -2.93
N GLN A 174 7.28 1.88 -2.75
CA GLN A 174 7.24 0.76 -1.82
C GLN A 174 6.52 -0.42 -2.47
N PHE A 175 7.15 -1.59 -2.45
CA PHE A 175 6.54 -2.84 -2.88
C PHE A 175 6.12 -3.62 -1.63
N CYS A 176 4.82 -3.78 -1.43
CA CYS A 176 4.24 -4.62 -0.39
C CYS A 176 3.98 -6.02 -0.95
N ILE A 177 4.73 -7.04 -0.51
CA ILE A 177 4.51 -8.44 -0.90
C ILE A 177 3.32 -9.01 -0.13
N ASN A 178 2.43 -9.73 -0.82
CA ASN A 178 1.41 -10.53 -0.15
C ASN A 178 1.98 -11.89 0.27
N ASP A 179 2.42 -12.03 1.52
CA ASP A 179 2.94 -13.29 2.07
C ASP A 179 1.86 -14.34 2.36
N LEU A 180 0.58 -14.01 2.16
CA LEU A 180 -0.52 -14.98 2.18
C LEU A 180 -0.84 -15.53 0.78
N SER A 181 -0.24 -14.97 -0.28
CA SER A 181 -0.43 -15.50 -1.62
C SER A 181 0.16 -16.90 -1.74
N PRO A 182 -0.52 -17.86 -2.41
CA PRO A 182 0.06 -19.15 -2.76
C PRO A 182 1.34 -19.07 -3.60
N ARG A 183 1.63 -17.89 -4.16
CA ARG A 183 2.80 -17.62 -5.01
C ARG A 183 3.89 -16.83 -4.27
N TYR A 184 3.77 -16.64 -2.95
CA TYR A 184 4.71 -15.84 -2.14
C TYR A 184 6.18 -16.18 -2.40
N ASP A 185 6.55 -17.46 -2.35
CA ASP A 185 7.95 -17.88 -2.56
C ASP A 185 8.46 -17.53 -3.95
N ALA A 186 7.61 -17.63 -4.98
CA ALA A 186 7.97 -17.25 -6.34
C ALA A 186 8.08 -15.73 -6.50
N VAL A 187 7.12 -14.98 -5.93
CA VAL A 187 7.11 -13.50 -5.95
C VAL A 187 8.35 -12.93 -5.28
N LYS A 188 8.71 -13.43 -4.10
CA LYS A 188 9.90 -12.99 -3.36
C LYS A 188 11.19 -13.19 -4.14
N ASN A 189 11.23 -14.19 -5.02
CA ASN A 189 12.43 -14.59 -5.75
C ASN A 189 12.49 -14.08 -7.19
N CYS A 190 11.40 -13.52 -7.72
CA CYS A 190 11.34 -13.09 -9.10
C CYS A 190 12.22 -11.85 -9.36
N GLY A 191 12.65 -11.69 -10.61
CA GLY A 191 13.49 -10.56 -11.03
C GLY A 191 12.76 -9.23 -10.86
N PHE A 192 11.44 -9.22 -11.04
CA PHE A 192 10.62 -8.02 -10.86
C PHE A 192 10.71 -7.44 -9.45
N VAL A 193 10.51 -8.25 -8.41
CA VAL A 193 10.59 -7.78 -7.02
C VAL A 193 12.03 -7.49 -6.63
N LYS A 194 13.00 -8.31 -7.08
CA LYS A 194 14.43 -8.10 -6.78
C LYS A 194 15.02 -6.81 -7.36
N ALA A 195 14.44 -6.28 -8.42
CA ALA A 195 14.83 -4.98 -8.97
C ALA A 195 14.57 -3.82 -7.99
N PHE A 196 13.64 -3.98 -7.05
CA PHE A 196 13.42 -3.04 -5.95
C PHE A 196 14.49 -3.27 -4.88
N THR A 197 15.66 -2.63 -5.05
CA THR A 197 16.81 -2.77 -4.12
C THR A 197 16.49 -2.30 -2.71
N THR A 198 15.59 -1.33 -2.59
CA THR A 198 15.05 -0.81 -1.32
C THR A 198 13.53 -0.64 -1.44
N GLY A 199 12.84 -0.63 -0.31
CA GLY A 199 11.39 -0.35 -0.28
C GLY A 199 10.51 -1.59 -0.45
N VAL A 200 11.06 -2.81 -0.35
CA VAL A 200 10.24 -4.03 -0.28
C VAL A 200 9.80 -4.29 1.16
N VAL A 201 8.49 -4.48 1.36
CA VAL A 201 7.88 -4.91 2.63
C VAL A 201 7.49 -6.37 2.52
N ASP A 202 8.09 -7.19 3.38
CA ASP A 202 7.83 -8.61 3.52
C ASP A 202 7.53 -8.90 5.00
N PRO A 203 6.26 -9.07 5.39
CA PRO A 203 5.88 -9.35 6.78
C PRO A 203 6.57 -10.58 7.37
N THR A 204 6.73 -11.65 6.58
CA THR A 204 7.39 -12.88 7.03
C THR A 204 8.87 -12.65 7.31
N ALA A 205 9.57 -11.89 6.44
CA ALA A 205 10.96 -11.52 6.70
C ALA A 205 11.11 -10.61 7.93
N LYS A 206 10.21 -9.63 8.09
CA LYS A 206 10.22 -8.72 9.25
C LYS A 206 9.96 -9.45 10.57
N GLU A 207 9.00 -10.38 10.60
CA GLU A 207 8.72 -11.20 11.78
C GLU A 207 9.89 -12.13 12.11
N THR A 208 10.46 -12.80 11.11
CA THR A 208 11.62 -13.69 11.30
C THR A 208 12.83 -12.94 11.87
N ALA A 209 13.03 -11.69 11.45
CA ALA A 209 14.06 -10.80 11.98
C ALA A 209 13.72 -10.21 13.36
N GLY A 210 12.57 -10.54 13.94
CA GLY A 210 12.09 -9.99 15.22
C GLY A 210 11.67 -8.53 15.15
N ASN A 211 11.48 -7.96 13.96
CA ASN A 211 11.15 -6.55 13.75
C ASN A 211 9.63 -6.29 13.61
N ALA A 212 8.81 -7.33 13.60
CA ALA A 212 7.36 -7.23 13.52
C ALA A 212 6.68 -8.41 14.22
N TYR A 213 5.41 -8.20 14.56
CA TYR A 213 4.47 -9.23 14.94
C TYR A 213 3.52 -9.53 13.79
N SER A 214 2.80 -10.64 13.90
CA SER A 214 1.81 -11.07 12.92
C SER A 214 0.77 -12.01 13.51
N ILE A 215 -0.45 -11.94 12.98
CA ILE A 215 -1.56 -12.85 13.29
C ILE A 215 -2.08 -13.52 12.01
N ARG A 216 -1.51 -14.69 11.66
CA ARG A 216 -1.94 -15.49 10.49
C ARG A 216 -2.88 -16.63 10.90
N THR A 217 -3.93 -16.28 11.64
CA THR A 217 -4.93 -17.23 12.14
C THR A 217 -6.34 -16.82 11.71
N ASN A 218 -7.31 -17.69 11.96
CA ASN A 218 -8.74 -17.46 11.64
C ASN A 218 -9.52 -16.75 12.76
N ILE A 219 -8.84 -16.17 13.75
CA ILE A 219 -9.48 -15.39 14.84
C ILE A 219 -10.33 -14.27 14.23
N ASP A 220 -11.52 -14.00 14.77
CA ASP A 220 -12.31 -12.86 14.28
C ASP A 220 -11.54 -11.55 14.51
N ARG A 221 -11.37 -10.74 13.47
CA ARG A 221 -10.66 -9.47 13.57
C ARG A 221 -11.42 -8.39 14.35
N ASN A 222 -12.67 -8.67 14.72
CA ASN A 222 -13.45 -7.84 15.64
C ASN A 222 -13.28 -8.25 17.11
N ASP A 223 -12.71 -9.43 17.41
CA ASP A 223 -12.42 -9.86 18.78
C ASP A 223 -11.02 -9.39 19.20
N GLU A 224 -10.92 -8.12 19.59
CA GLU A 224 -9.64 -7.53 19.99
C GLU A 224 -9.00 -8.24 21.19
N TYR A 225 -9.82 -8.79 22.11
CA TYR A 225 -9.31 -9.51 23.27
C TYR A 225 -8.60 -10.80 22.84
N GLU A 226 -9.24 -11.61 21.98
CA GLU A 226 -8.64 -12.85 21.49
C GLU A 226 -7.37 -12.58 20.66
N LEU A 227 -7.36 -11.52 19.83
CA LEU A 227 -6.18 -11.11 19.08
C LEU A 227 -5.00 -10.73 20.00
N ILE A 228 -5.26 -9.94 21.05
CA ILE A 228 -4.24 -9.51 22.02
C ILE A 228 -3.70 -10.71 22.80
N GLU A 229 -4.57 -11.61 23.29
CA GLU A 229 -4.14 -12.81 24.00
C GLU A 229 -3.33 -13.74 23.10
N HIS A 230 -3.71 -13.91 21.83
CA HIS A 230 -2.93 -14.68 20.86
C HIS A 230 -1.52 -14.12 20.69
N ILE A 231 -1.38 -12.80 20.51
CA ILE A 231 -0.06 -12.15 20.38
C ILE A 231 0.76 -12.34 21.65
N LYS A 232 0.17 -12.12 22.82
CA LYS A 232 0.86 -12.28 24.10
C LYS A 232 1.42 -13.69 24.25
N GLN A 233 0.62 -14.70 23.92
CA GLN A 233 1.05 -16.10 23.98
C GLN A 233 2.12 -16.43 22.93
N LYS A 234 1.89 -16.04 21.66
CA LYS A 234 2.81 -16.36 20.55
C LYS A 234 4.20 -15.78 20.74
N TYR A 235 4.30 -14.56 21.28
CA TYR A 235 5.56 -13.83 21.44
C TYR A 235 6.01 -13.69 22.90
N SER A 236 5.35 -14.36 23.85
CA SER A 236 5.67 -14.30 25.29
C SER A 236 5.69 -12.86 25.84
N LEU A 237 4.67 -12.07 25.51
CA LEU A 237 4.55 -10.66 25.94
C LEU A 237 3.62 -10.53 27.16
N ASP A 238 3.91 -9.56 28.02
CA ASP A 238 3.10 -9.26 29.21
C ASP A 238 1.88 -8.39 28.88
N LYS A 239 2.12 -7.11 28.52
CA LYS A 239 1.07 -6.17 28.15
C LYS A 239 1.28 -5.68 26.74
N VAL A 240 0.20 -5.66 25.98
CA VAL A 240 0.16 -5.24 24.59
C VAL A 240 -1.00 -4.26 24.43
N THR A 241 -0.76 -3.16 23.73
CA THR A 241 -1.81 -2.19 23.40
C THR A 241 -1.66 -1.75 21.94
N PRO A 242 -2.72 -1.92 21.11
CA PRO A 242 -2.71 -1.39 19.77
C PRO A 242 -2.75 0.14 19.81
N PHE A 243 -1.95 0.76 18.95
CA PHE A 243 -1.83 2.21 18.86
C PHE A 243 -1.96 2.67 17.42
N SER A 244 -2.74 3.74 17.23
CA SER A 244 -2.93 4.39 15.94
C SER A 244 -2.26 5.75 15.93
N PHE A 245 -1.28 5.92 15.04
CA PHE A 245 -0.66 7.22 14.83
C PHE A 245 -1.61 8.17 14.10
N MET A 246 -1.49 9.45 14.43
CA MET A 246 -2.14 10.54 13.73
C MET A 246 -1.07 11.30 12.95
N HIS A 247 -1.35 11.59 11.69
CA HIS A 247 -0.51 12.47 10.88
C HIS A 247 -1.11 13.87 10.93
N GLN A 248 -0.34 14.83 11.43
CA GLN A 248 -0.70 16.24 11.41
C GLN A 248 0.08 16.95 10.32
N MET A 249 -0.65 17.64 9.45
CA MET A 249 -0.12 18.45 8.37
C MET A 249 -0.47 19.90 8.64
N LEU A 250 0.55 20.76 8.59
CA LEU A 250 0.40 22.21 8.68
C LEU A 250 0.97 22.81 7.40
N ILE A 251 0.17 23.60 6.69
CA ILE A 251 0.56 24.28 5.46
C ILE A 251 0.33 25.77 5.66
N THR A 252 1.32 26.57 5.29
CA THR A 252 1.21 28.02 5.23
C THR A 252 1.72 28.51 3.87
N ARG A 253 1.17 29.62 3.40
CA ARG A 253 1.66 30.28 2.19
C ARG A 253 2.60 31.40 2.63
N ILE A 254 3.88 31.26 2.30
CA ILE A 254 4.85 32.33 2.47
C ILE A 254 4.68 33.29 1.29
N GLY A 255 4.27 34.53 1.56
CA GLY A 255 4.33 35.59 0.56
C GLY A 255 5.78 35.91 0.26
N THR A 256 6.17 35.85 -1.01
CA THR A 256 7.41 36.52 -1.44
C THR A 256 7.13 38.02 -1.36
N SER A 257 7.80 38.71 -0.45
CA SER A 257 7.86 40.16 -0.45
C SER A 257 8.64 40.61 -1.68
N GLU A 258 7.96 40.73 -2.81
CA GLU A 258 8.43 41.50 -3.95
C GLU A 258 7.82 42.92 -3.83
N GLU A 259 8.73 43.85 -3.52
CA GLU A 259 8.71 45.30 -3.80
C GLU A 259 7.90 46.23 -2.87
N GLU A 260 8.66 46.96 -2.02
CA GLU A 260 8.34 48.30 -1.50
C GLU A 260 8.33 49.35 -2.63
#